data_AF-A0A2H0UTY8-F1
#
_entry.id   AF-A0A2H0UTY8-F1
#
_cell.length_a   1.000
_cell.length_b   1.000
_cell.length_c   1.000
_cell.angle_alpha   90.00
_cell.angle_beta   90.00
_cell.angle_gamma   90.00
#
_symmetry.space_group_name_H-M   'P 1'
#
loop_
_entity.id
_entity.type
_entity.pdbx_description
1 polymer ?
#
loop_
_entity_poly.entity_id
_entity_poly.type
_entity_poly.pdbx_seq_one_letter_code
_entity_poly.pdbx_strand_id
1 'polypeptide(L)'
;MKAKNMTKKETIWREILFQASENKKINFTQKELAQKFGFSLSTVFNSLKTLRQSNAIEVSGRGFEVQDIEKFILLWASFRNLKKDIIYQTFCSKSVREIESEMPPKIIFAGYSAFLKKYQTAPADYDKVYVYADLKVLEELRQRFPSRKGNFNLIVLKADKWLCDFGFTTPNCQTFVDLWNLPEWYAKDFLKELKDKMF
;
A
#
# COMPACT_ATOMS: atom_id res chain seq x y z
N MET A 1 -1.33 -15.43 -15.36
CA MET A 1 -0.13 -14.75 -14.81
C MET A 1 0.02 -15.15 -13.35
N LYS A 2 1.20 -15.56 -12.88
CA LYS A 2 1.43 -15.77 -11.44
C LYS A 2 1.40 -14.40 -10.75
N ALA A 3 0.54 -14.24 -9.75
CA ALA A 3 0.50 -13.03 -8.93
C ALA A 3 1.88 -12.79 -8.31
N LYS A 4 2.45 -11.61 -8.55
CA LYS A 4 3.74 -11.21 -8.00
C LYS A 4 3.47 -10.43 -6.72
N ASN A 5 4.40 -10.51 -5.77
CA ASN A 5 4.33 -9.64 -4.61
C ASN A 5 4.93 -8.27 -4.96
N MET A 6 4.63 -7.27 -4.14
CA MET A 6 5.31 -5.98 -4.15
C MET A 6 6.83 -6.14 -4.23
N THR A 7 7.49 -5.33 -5.06
CA THR A 7 8.93 -5.47 -5.29
C THR A 7 9.74 -5.01 -4.09
N LYS A 8 10.99 -5.50 -3.94
CA LYS A 8 11.93 -5.01 -2.92
C LYS A 8 12.09 -3.49 -2.96
N LYS A 9 12.07 -2.92 -4.16
CA LYS A 9 12.13 -1.47 -4.40
C LYS A 9 10.94 -0.76 -3.76
N GLU A 10 9.72 -1.23 -4.02
CA GLU A 10 8.50 -0.66 -3.43
C GLU A 10 8.44 -0.86 -1.90
N THR A 11 8.91 -2.00 -1.37
CA THR A 11 9.04 -2.21 0.08
C THR A 11 9.96 -1.17 0.74
N ILE A 12 11.13 -0.90 0.14
CA ILE A 12 12.05 0.14 0.61
C ILE A 12 11.38 1.52 0.53
N TRP A 13 10.70 1.80 -0.58
CA TRP A 13 10.02 3.08 -0.79
C TRP A 13 8.91 3.33 0.23
N ARG A 14 8.09 2.31 0.51
CA ARG A 14 7.06 2.36 1.55
C ARG A 14 7.64 2.73 2.90
N GLU A 15 8.72 2.06 3.30
CA GLU A 15 9.38 2.32 4.58
C GLU A 15 9.86 3.76 4.68
N ILE A 16 10.60 4.23 3.67
CA ILE A 16 11.14 5.59 3.69
C ILE A 16 10.00 6.62 3.76
N LEU A 17 8.96 6.43 2.93
CA LEU A 17 7.80 7.33 2.92
C LEU A 17 7.00 7.30 4.22
N PHE A 18 6.79 6.13 4.80
CA PHE A 18 6.12 6.01 6.10
C PHE A 18 6.89 6.75 7.18
N GLN A 19 8.20 6.52 7.27
CA GLN A 19 9.06 7.18 8.24
C GLN A 19 9.11 8.70 8.03
N ALA A 20 9.19 9.17 6.78
CA ALA A 20 9.25 10.60 6.46
C ALA A 20 7.91 11.32 6.71
N SER A 21 6.80 10.73 6.28
CA SER A 21 5.48 11.37 6.34
C SER A 21 4.82 11.25 7.72
N GLU A 22 4.83 10.05 8.32
CA GLU A 22 4.12 9.76 9.56
C GLU A 22 5.02 9.96 10.79
N ASN A 23 6.30 9.56 10.72
CA ASN A 23 7.23 9.67 11.87
C ASN A 23 8.18 10.87 11.80
N LYS A 24 8.09 11.68 10.75
CA LYS A 24 8.94 12.87 10.51
C LYS A 24 10.46 12.58 10.48
N LYS A 25 10.86 11.32 10.29
CA LYS A 25 12.27 10.93 10.06
C LYS A 25 12.56 11.05 8.57
N ILE A 26 13.29 12.09 8.18
CA ILE A 26 13.64 12.36 6.77
C ILE A 26 15.07 11.91 6.39
N ASN A 27 15.91 11.60 7.37
CA ASN A 27 17.31 11.20 7.17
C ASN A 27 17.50 9.68 7.30
N PHE A 28 18.20 9.07 6.33
CA PHE A 28 18.37 7.63 6.23
C PHE A 28 19.77 7.20 5.83
N THR A 29 20.10 5.93 6.07
CA THR A 29 21.28 5.28 5.49
C THR A 29 20.91 4.06 4.66
N GLN A 30 21.75 3.72 3.66
CA GLN A 30 21.53 2.49 2.90
C GLN A 30 21.74 1.24 3.77
N LYS A 31 22.66 1.33 4.75
CA LYS A 31 22.98 0.25 5.67
C LYS A 31 21.81 -0.10 6.58
N GLU A 32 21.13 0.89 7.18
CA GLU A 32 19.99 0.62 8.04
C GLU A 32 18.84 -0.05 7.26
N LEU A 33 18.57 0.39 6.02
CA LEU A 33 17.51 -0.18 5.17
C LEU A 33 17.87 -1.61 4.73
N ALA A 34 19.12 -1.84 4.35
CA ALA A 34 19.63 -3.16 3.99
C ALA A 34 19.50 -4.13 5.16
N GLN A 35 19.89 -3.71 6.37
CA GLN A 35 19.80 -4.52 7.58
C GLN A 35 18.35 -4.81 7.97
N LYS A 36 17.47 -3.80 7.95
CA LYS A 36 16.05 -3.94 8.29
C LYS A 36 15.34 -5.00 7.43
N PHE A 37 15.61 -5.01 6.12
CA PHE A 37 14.94 -5.92 5.19
C PHE A 37 15.74 -7.17 4.84
N GLY A 38 16.98 -7.31 5.30
CA GLY A 38 17.89 -8.38 4.88
C GLY A 38 18.21 -8.31 3.38
N PHE A 39 18.28 -7.10 2.82
CA PHE A 39 18.63 -6.87 1.41
C PHE A 39 20.11 -6.53 1.24
N SER A 40 20.66 -6.72 0.03
CA SER A 40 22.00 -6.25 -0.27
C SER A 40 22.04 -4.73 -0.40
N LEU A 41 23.18 -4.11 -0.07
CA LEU A 41 23.39 -2.67 -0.28
C LEU A 41 23.13 -2.26 -1.74
N SER A 42 23.58 -3.06 -2.72
CA SER A 42 23.29 -2.80 -4.13
C SER A 42 21.79 -2.79 -4.46
N THR A 43 20.99 -3.61 -3.79
CA THR A 43 19.52 -3.60 -3.96
C THR A 43 18.93 -2.28 -3.47
N VAL A 44 19.38 -1.80 -2.31
CA VAL A 44 18.95 -0.51 -1.75
C VAL A 44 19.41 0.63 -2.67
N PHE A 45 20.69 0.68 -3.03
CA PHE A 45 21.26 1.67 -3.94
C PHE A 45 20.48 1.79 -5.27
N ASN A 46 20.17 0.65 -5.89
CA ASN A 46 19.42 0.60 -7.14
C ASN A 46 17.96 1.07 -6.96
N SER A 47 17.35 0.76 -5.82
CA SER A 47 15.98 1.21 -5.50
C SER A 47 15.91 2.73 -5.34
N LEU A 48 16.99 3.37 -4.88
CA LEU A 48 17.07 4.81 -4.69
C LEU A 48 17.42 5.60 -5.96
N LYS A 49 17.85 4.94 -7.05
CA LYS A 49 18.35 5.63 -8.27
C LYS A 49 17.33 6.61 -8.85
N THR A 50 16.09 6.18 -9.05
CA THR A 50 15.02 7.03 -9.64
C THR A 50 14.68 8.22 -8.73
N LEU A 51 14.72 8.03 -7.40
CA LEU A 51 14.41 9.08 -6.44
C LEU A 51 15.48 10.18 -6.42
N ARG A 52 16.75 9.79 -6.58
CA ARG A 52 17.87 10.74 -6.70
C ARG A 52 17.76 11.55 -7.98
N GLN A 53 17.51 10.87 -9.10
CA GLN A 53 17.40 11.52 -10.42
C GLN A 53 16.23 12.51 -10.51
N SER A 54 15.24 12.38 -9.64
CA SER A 54 14.06 13.27 -9.59
C SER A 54 14.15 14.34 -8.49
N ASN A 55 15.25 14.40 -7.73
CA ASN A 55 15.38 15.25 -6.55
C ASN A 55 14.24 15.03 -5.53
N ALA A 56 13.73 13.80 -5.43
CA ALA A 56 12.82 13.38 -4.36
C ALA A 56 13.61 13.05 -3.07
N ILE A 57 14.86 12.62 -3.26
CA ILE A 57 15.85 12.47 -2.19
C ILE A 57 17.17 13.10 -2.61
N GLU A 58 17.96 13.50 -1.62
CA GLU A 58 19.32 14.01 -1.80
C GLU A 58 20.32 13.10 -1.10
N VAL A 59 21.41 12.75 -1.77
CA VAL A 59 22.48 11.94 -1.16
C VAL A 59 23.55 12.86 -0.60
N SER A 60 23.84 12.69 0.69
CA SER A 60 24.96 13.33 1.38
C SER A 60 25.94 12.26 1.87
N GLY A 61 27.19 12.63 2.17
CA GLY A 61 28.30 11.66 2.31
C GLY A 61 28.02 10.38 3.12
N ARG A 62 27.26 10.44 4.22
CA ARG A 62 26.95 9.27 5.08
C ARG A 62 25.54 8.68 4.91
N GLY A 63 24.70 9.24 4.04
CA GLY A 63 23.29 8.85 3.97
C GLY A 63 22.53 9.54 2.84
N PHE A 64 21.23 9.70 3.04
CA PHE A 64 20.40 10.50 2.17
C PHE A 64 19.23 11.08 2.95
N GLU A 65 18.69 12.18 2.45
CA GLU A 65 17.55 12.88 3.02
C GLU A 65 16.39 12.87 2.03
N VAL A 66 15.16 12.74 2.54
CA VAL A 66 13.94 12.93 1.76
C VAL A 66 13.68 14.43 1.63
N GLN A 67 13.82 14.95 0.41
CA GLN A 67 13.62 16.37 0.12
C GLN A 67 12.16 16.69 -0.19
N ASP A 68 11.46 15.77 -0.84
CA ASP A 68 10.12 16.03 -1.36
C ASP A 68 9.26 14.75 -1.27
N ILE A 69 8.42 14.70 -0.23
CA ILE A 69 7.54 13.55 0.04
C ILE A 69 6.47 13.43 -1.05
N GLU A 70 5.94 14.55 -1.55
CA GLU A 70 4.89 14.55 -2.58
C GLU A 70 5.45 13.98 -3.89
N LYS A 71 6.60 14.45 -4.34
CA LYS A 71 7.26 13.93 -5.54
C LYS A 71 7.63 12.47 -5.39
N PHE A 72 8.13 12.06 -4.23
CA PHE A 72 8.42 10.66 -3.95
C PHE A 72 7.14 9.82 -4.07
N ILE A 73 6.07 10.16 -3.36
CA ILE A 73 4.87 9.33 -3.37
C ILE A 73 4.24 9.22 -4.76
N LEU A 74 4.25 10.31 -5.55
CA LEU A 74 3.77 10.32 -6.93
C LEU A 74 4.62 9.42 -7.83
N LEU A 75 5.94 9.41 -7.64
CA LEU A 75 6.80 8.43 -8.31
C LEU A 75 6.39 7.01 -7.94
N TRP A 76 6.25 6.68 -6.65
CA TRP A 76 5.81 5.34 -6.28
C TRP A 76 4.45 4.99 -6.89
N ALA A 77 3.50 5.89 -6.83
CA ALA A 77 2.16 5.73 -7.38
C ALA A 77 2.17 5.40 -8.88
N SER A 78 3.05 6.05 -9.66
CA SER A 78 3.23 5.77 -11.10
C SER A 78 3.95 4.46 -11.43
N PHE A 79 4.82 3.95 -10.55
CA PHE A 79 5.50 2.67 -10.74
C PHE A 79 4.63 1.46 -10.32
N ARG A 80 3.70 1.69 -9.39
CA ARG A 80 2.86 0.65 -8.81
C ARG A 80 1.99 -0.02 -9.87
N ASN A 81 1.78 -1.32 -9.72
CA ASN A 81 0.83 -2.07 -10.54
C ASN A 81 0.03 -3.02 -9.67
N LEU A 82 -1.11 -2.54 -9.14
CA LEU A 82 -1.98 -3.32 -8.27
C LEU A 82 -2.47 -4.61 -8.92
N LYS A 83 -2.76 -4.59 -10.23
CA LYS A 83 -3.32 -5.75 -10.95
C LYS A 83 -2.42 -6.99 -10.86
N LYS A 84 -1.10 -6.80 -10.75
CA LYS A 84 -0.14 -7.92 -10.63
C LYS A 84 -0.15 -8.59 -9.26
N ASP A 85 -0.69 -7.93 -8.26
CA ASP A 85 -0.69 -8.39 -6.88
C ASP A 85 -2.02 -9.02 -6.48
N ILE A 86 -3.05 -8.91 -7.32
CA ILE A 86 -4.34 -9.55 -7.12
C ILE A 86 -4.16 -11.07 -7.11
N ILE A 87 -4.46 -11.69 -5.97
CA ILE A 87 -4.39 -13.15 -5.76
C ILE A 87 -5.78 -13.79 -5.70
N TYR A 88 -6.81 -13.01 -5.43
CA TYR A 88 -8.19 -13.49 -5.37
C TYR A 88 -9.19 -12.34 -5.55
N GLN A 89 -10.30 -12.63 -6.22
CA GLN A 89 -11.42 -11.71 -6.39
C GLN A 89 -12.71 -12.51 -6.35
N THR A 90 -13.73 -11.93 -5.72
CA THR A 90 -15.06 -12.53 -5.69
C THR A 90 -16.15 -11.47 -5.62
N PHE A 91 -17.35 -11.86 -6.06
CA PHE A 91 -18.54 -11.08 -5.85
C PHE A 91 -19.20 -11.51 -4.53
N CYS A 92 -19.45 -10.55 -3.65
CA CYS A 92 -20.22 -10.71 -2.43
C CYS A 92 -21.51 -9.89 -2.56
N SER A 93 -22.66 -10.51 -2.30
CA SER A 93 -23.96 -9.80 -2.32
C SER A 93 -24.20 -8.93 -1.09
N LYS A 94 -23.28 -8.94 -0.13
CA LYS A 94 -23.35 -8.18 1.12
C LYS A 94 -22.93 -6.74 0.88
N SER A 95 -23.38 -5.85 1.77
CA SER A 95 -22.91 -4.47 1.83
C SER A 95 -21.42 -4.43 2.21
N VAL A 96 -20.77 -3.31 1.88
CA VAL A 96 -19.36 -3.09 2.22
C VAL A 96 -19.10 -3.24 3.74
N ARG A 97 -19.99 -2.71 4.58
CA ARG A 97 -19.86 -2.82 6.04
C ARG A 97 -19.91 -4.27 6.52
N GLU A 98 -20.80 -5.07 5.96
CA GLU A 98 -20.89 -6.50 6.27
C GLU A 98 -19.62 -7.24 5.82
N ILE A 99 -19.14 -6.98 4.60
CA ILE A 99 -17.88 -7.54 4.09
C ILE A 99 -16.72 -7.21 5.03
N GLU A 100 -16.58 -5.95 5.44
CA GLU A 100 -15.54 -5.50 6.36
C GLU A 100 -15.65 -6.14 7.75
N SER A 101 -16.86 -6.35 8.26
CA SER A 101 -17.11 -6.94 9.58
C SER A 101 -16.81 -8.45 9.64
N GLU A 102 -16.95 -9.14 8.51
CA GLU A 102 -16.73 -10.58 8.41
C GLU A 102 -15.30 -10.96 8.04
N MET A 103 -14.41 -9.97 7.88
CA MET A 103 -13.01 -10.22 7.54
C MET A 103 -12.30 -11.10 8.58
N PRO A 104 -11.41 -12.00 8.14
CA PRO A 104 -10.61 -12.80 9.05
C PRO A 104 -9.66 -11.94 9.88
N PRO A 105 -9.27 -12.41 11.08
CA PRO A 105 -8.25 -11.73 11.88
C PRO A 105 -6.93 -11.67 11.09
N LYS A 106 -6.15 -10.59 11.28
CA LYS A 106 -4.88 -10.33 10.57
C LYS A 106 -5.00 -9.94 9.10
N ILE A 107 -6.21 -9.70 8.60
CA ILE A 107 -6.35 -8.99 7.32
C ILE A 107 -5.77 -7.58 7.45
N ILE A 108 -5.21 -7.06 6.36
CA ILE A 108 -4.78 -5.67 6.28
C ILE A 108 -5.70 -4.95 5.31
N PHE A 109 -6.52 -4.03 5.81
CA PHE A 109 -7.39 -3.20 4.98
C PHE A 109 -6.56 -2.26 4.11
N ALA A 110 -6.98 -2.05 2.87
CA ALA A 110 -6.34 -1.19 1.88
C ALA A 110 -7.35 -0.23 1.25
N GLY A 111 -6.84 0.78 0.52
CA GLY A 111 -7.67 1.72 -0.24
C GLY A 111 -8.74 2.40 0.62
N TYR A 112 -9.99 2.31 0.18
CA TYR A 112 -11.14 2.97 0.80
C TYR A 112 -11.35 2.56 2.26
N SER A 113 -11.31 1.24 2.55
CA SER A 113 -11.50 0.72 3.90
C SER A 113 -10.35 1.12 4.84
N ALA A 114 -9.11 1.21 4.33
CA ALA A 114 -7.99 1.71 5.12
C ALA A 114 -8.17 3.18 5.48
N PHE A 115 -8.58 4.00 4.51
CA PHE A 115 -8.87 5.41 4.72
C PHE A 115 -9.99 5.60 5.76
N LEU A 116 -11.13 4.95 5.57
CA LEU A 116 -12.28 5.07 6.47
C LEU A 116 -11.91 4.65 7.90
N LYS A 117 -11.19 3.54 8.08
CA LYS A 117 -10.79 3.08 9.42
C LYS A 117 -9.82 4.03 10.12
N LYS A 118 -8.96 4.72 9.36
CA LYS A 118 -7.98 5.66 9.93
C LYS A 118 -8.57 7.03 10.22
N TYR A 119 -9.45 7.54 9.38
CA TYR A 119 -9.98 8.91 9.48
C TYR A 119 -11.43 9.00 9.93
N GLN A 120 -12.14 7.87 10.04
CA GLN A 120 -13.54 7.77 10.47
C GLN A 120 -14.52 8.57 9.58
N THR A 121 -14.07 8.99 8.40
CA THR A 121 -14.84 9.70 7.38
C THR A 121 -14.64 9.05 6.02
N ALA A 122 -15.67 9.15 5.16
CA ALA A 122 -15.59 8.75 3.76
C ALA A 122 -15.98 9.96 2.89
N PRO A 123 -15.10 10.46 2.02
CA PRO A 123 -15.42 11.58 1.13
C PRO A 123 -16.46 11.22 0.06
N ALA A 124 -16.64 9.93 -0.23
CA ALA A 124 -17.64 9.41 -1.15
C ALA A 124 -18.07 8.00 -0.74
N ASP A 125 -19.26 7.58 -1.19
CA ASP A 125 -19.70 6.19 -1.08
C ASP A 125 -18.81 5.30 -1.96
N TYR A 126 -18.48 4.11 -1.45
CA TYR A 126 -17.70 3.11 -2.16
C TYR A 126 -18.37 1.74 -2.06
N ASP A 127 -18.20 0.93 -3.11
CA ASP A 127 -18.85 -0.38 -3.23
C ASP A 127 -17.84 -1.55 -3.27
N LYS A 128 -16.53 -1.27 -3.27
CA LYS A 128 -15.46 -2.28 -3.30
C LYS A 128 -14.56 -2.25 -2.09
N VAL A 129 -14.23 -3.44 -1.59
CA VAL A 129 -13.29 -3.67 -0.49
C VAL A 129 -11.99 -4.24 -1.03
N TYR A 130 -10.89 -3.55 -0.75
CA TYR A 130 -9.53 -3.98 -1.06
C TYR A 130 -8.82 -4.38 0.23
N VAL A 131 -8.21 -5.55 0.22
CA VAL A 131 -7.47 -6.08 1.37
C VAL A 131 -6.17 -6.74 0.93
N TYR A 132 -5.17 -6.71 1.81
CA TYR A 132 -3.95 -7.47 1.70
C TYR A 132 -4.02 -8.72 2.58
N ALA A 133 -3.67 -9.86 2.00
CA ALA A 133 -3.61 -11.14 2.70
C ALA A 133 -2.34 -11.91 2.33
N ASP A 134 -1.84 -12.69 3.29
CA ASP A 134 -0.90 -13.77 2.99
C ASP A 134 -1.65 -15.04 2.54
N LEU A 135 -0.91 -16.09 2.17
CA LEU A 135 -1.51 -17.34 1.71
C LEU A 135 -2.32 -18.06 2.80
N LYS A 136 -2.00 -17.88 4.08
CA LYS A 136 -2.72 -18.54 5.18
C LYS A 136 -4.07 -17.88 5.40
N VAL A 137 -4.09 -16.55 5.47
CA VAL A 137 -5.30 -15.73 5.59
C VAL A 137 -6.19 -15.89 4.36
N LEU A 138 -5.60 -16.07 3.17
CA LEU A 138 -6.35 -16.27 1.93
C LEU A 138 -7.23 -17.53 1.97
N GLU A 139 -6.76 -18.64 2.55
CA GLU A 139 -7.58 -19.86 2.62
C GLU A 139 -8.79 -19.68 3.55
N GLU A 140 -8.63 -18.99 4.68
CA GLU A 140 -9.76 -18.62 5.55
C GLU A 140 -10.73 -17.66 4.84
N LEU A 141 -10.20 -16.68 4.11
CA LEU A 141 -11.00 -15.72 3.36
C LEU A 141 -11.86 -16.42 2.29
N ARG A 142 -11.33 -17.43 1.61
CA ARG A 142 -12.10 -18.23 0.63
C ARG A 142 -13.23 -19.05 1.25
N GLN A 143 -13.08 -19.47 2.51
CA GLN A 143 -14.14 -20.17 3.22
C GLN A 143 -15.28 -19.22 3.60
N ARG A 144 -14.95 -18.02 4.08
CA ARG A 144 -15.94 -16.98 4.45
C ARG A 144 -16.60 -16.35 3.23
N PHE A 145 -15.81 -16.07 2.20
CA PHE A 145 -16.23 -15.45 0.94
C PHE A 145 -15.94 -16.39 -0.22
N PRO A 146 -16.84 -17.34 -0.53
CA PRO A 146 -16.63 -18.28 -1.62
C PRO A 146 -16.59 -17.57 -2.98
N SER A 147 -15.89 -18.20 -3.93
CA SER A 147 -15.72 -17.64 -5.28
C SER A 147 -17.06 -17.57 -6.02
N ARG A 148 -17.45 -16.36 -6.43
CA ARG A 148 -18.64 -16.10 -7.22
C ARG A 148 -18.28 -15.20 -8.40
N LYS A 149 -18.85 -15.52 -9.57
CA LYS A 149 -18.76 -14.67 -10.76
C LYS A 149 -19.65 -13.44 -10.57
N GLY A 150 -19.30 -12.34 -11.23
CA GLY A 150 -20.06 -11.09 -11.19
C GLY A 150 -19.14 -9.89 -11.18
N ASN A 151 -19.70 -8.73 -10.82
CA ASN A 151 -18.90 -7.54 -10.59
C ASN A 151 -18.14 -7.68 -9.27
N PHE A 152 -16.84 -7.96 -9.34
CA PHE A 152 -16.04 -8.21 -8.14
C PHE A 152 -15.99 -6.97 -7.23
N ASN A 153 -16.41 -7.16 -5.98
CA ASN A 153 -16.41 -6.13 -4.94
C ASN A 153 -15.56 -6.51 -3.72
N LEU A 154 -15.03 -7.73 -3.65
CA LEU A 154 -13.97 -8.10 -2.74
C LEU A 154 -12.71 -8.45 -3.55
N ILE A 155 -11.67 -7.66 -3.37
CA ILE A 155 -10.40 -7.81 -4.07
C ILE A 155 -9.28 -8.03 -3.04
N VAL A 156 -8.57 -9.14 -3.20
CA VAL A 156 -7.47 -9.53 -2.31
C VAL A 156 -6.15 -9.40 -3.04
N LEU A 157 -5.29 -8.57 -2.48
CA LEU A 157 -3.91 -8.32 -2.90
C LEU A 157 -2.94 -9.15 -2.05
N LYS A 158 -1.83 -9.55 -2.65
CA LYS A 158 -0.77 -10.29 -1.97
C LYS A 158 -0.02 -9.37 -1.00
N ALA A 159 -0.03 -9.72 0.28
CA ALA A 159 0.78 -9.04 1.28
C ALA A 159 2.26 -9.43 1.15
N ASP A 160 3.17 -8.47 1.33
CA ASP A 160 4.57 -8.76 1.63
C ASP A 160 4.80 -8.98 3.13
N LYS A 161 5.94 -9.58 3.45
CA LYS A 161 6.28 -10.01 4.81
C LYS A 161 6.27 -8.85 5.82
N TRP A 162 6.54 -7.62 5.38
CA TRP A 162 6.72 -6.47 6.26
C TRP A 162 5.45 -5.62 6.38
N LEU A 163 4.41 -5.90 5.60
CA LEU A 163 3.20 -5.06 5.63
C LEU A 163 2.45 -5.18 6.97
N CYS A 164 2.53 -6.33 7.64
CA CYS A 164 1.91 -6.51 8.95
C CYS A 164 2.52 -5.61 10.04
N ASP A 165 3.74 -5.13 9.86
CA ASP A 165 4.44 -4.28 10.83
C ASP A 165 3.78 -2.89 10.95
N PHE A 166 2.91 -2.53 10.00
CA PHE A 166 2.16 -1.26 9.99
C PHE A 166 0.75 -1.38 10.62
N GLY A 167 0.35 -2.57 11.08
CA GLY A 167 -0.95 -2.82 11.72
C GLY A 167 -2.01 -3.44 10.80
N PHE A 168 -3.28 -3.18 11.09
CA PHE A 168 -4.43 -3.78 10.39
C PHE A 168 -4.91 -2.96 9.17
N THR A 169 -4.29 -1.83 8.90
CA THR A 169 -4.56 -0.96 7.76
C THR A 169 -3.24 -0.62 7.09
N THR A 170 -3.24 -0.43 5.77
CA THR A 170 -2.07 0.10 5.06
C THR A 170 -1.64 1.47 5.62
N PRO A 171 -0.34 1.78 5.68
CA PRO A 171 0.13 3.13 6.03
C PRO A 171 -0.38 4.15 5.00
N ASN A 172 -0.40 5.43 5.34
CA ASN A 172 -0.93 6.49 4.46
C ASN A 172 -0.28 6.48 3.09
N CYS A 173 1.05 6.30 3.07
CA CYS A 173 1.80 6.26 1.83
C CYS A 173 1.36 5.12 0.90
N GLN A 174 1.07 3.94 1.45
CA GLN A 174 0.57 2.82 0.66
C GLN A 174 -0.90 3.00 0.29
N THR A 175 -1.74 3.48 1.21
CA THR A 175 -3.15 3.78 0.92
C THR A 175 -3.29 4.75 -0.25
N PHE A 176 -2.46 5.80 -0.29
CA PHE A 176 -2.42 6.74 -1.40
C PHE A 176 -2.04 6.06 -2.72
N VAL A 177 -0.97 5.26 -2.71
CA VAL A 177 -0.49 4.55 -3.90
C VAL A 177 -1.50 3.53 -4.39
N ASP A 178 -2.22 2.88 -3.48
CA ASP A 178 -3.29 1.97 -3.80
C ASP A 178 -4.43 2.73 -4.48
N LEU A 179 -5.01 3.75 -3.82
CA LEU A 179 -6.08 4.58 -4.36
C LEU A 179 -5.73 5.18 -5.73
N TRP A 180 -4.47 5.60 -5.93
CA TRP A 180 -3.98 6.15 -7.21
C TRP A 180 -4.12 5.15 -8.37
N ASN A 181 -3.99 3.87 -8.07
CA ASN A 181 -4.02 2.79 -9.06
C ASN A 181 -5.41 2.12 -9.18
N LEU A 182 -6.40 2.59 -8.42
CA LEU A 182 -7.76 2.10 -8.47
C LEU A 182 -8.55 2.76 -9.61
N PRO A 183 -9.31 1.99 -10.40
CA PRO A 183 -10.02 2.51 -11.57
C PRO A 183 -11.36 3.18 -11.23
N GLU A 184 -11.85 3.05 -10.00
CA GLU A 184 -13.17 3.56 -9.64
C GLU A 184 -13.19 5.10 -9.58
N TRP A 185 -14.32 5.69 -10.00
CA TRP A 185 -14.46 7.14 -10.10
C TRP A 185 -14.26 7.85 -8.76
N TYR A 186 -14.75 7.25 -7.67
CA TYR A 186 -14.68 7.79 -6.32
C TYR A 186 -13.26 7.73 -5.73
N ALA A 187 -12.30 7.01 -6.34
CA ALA A 187 -10.91 7.02 -5.93
C ALA A 187 -10.30 8.42 -5.90
N LYS A 188 -10.76 9.31 -6.79
CA LYS A 188 -10.28 10.69 -6.87
C LYS A 188 -10.62 11.50 -5.62
N ASP A 189 -11.81 11.32 -5.05
CA ASP A 189 -12.24 12.06 -3.86
C ASP A 189 -11.44 11.63 -2.63
N PHE A 190 -11.24 10.31 -2.47
CA PHE A 190 -10.38 9.75 -1.44
C PHE A 190 -8.92 10.18 -1.58
N LEU A 191 -8.39 10.21 -2.81
CA LEU A 191 -7.02 10.69 -3.07
C LEU A 191 -6.84 12.15 -2.69
N LYS A 192 -7.81 13.00 -3.05
CA LYS A 192 -7.77 14.42 -2.73
C LYS A 192 -7.74 14.62 -1.22
N GLU A 193 -8.67 14.01 -0.49
CA GLU A 193 -8.72 14.16 0.96
C GLU A 193 -7.47 13.56 1.63
N LEU A 194 -6.96 12.42 1.16
CA LEU A 194 -5.73 11.84 1.69
C LEU A 194 -4.51 12.73 1.43
N LYS A 195 -4.45 13.37 0.25
CA LYS A 195 -3.39 14.33 -0.08
C LYS A 195 -3.39 15.49 0.90
N ASP A 196 -4.55 16.09 1.16
CA ASP A 196 -4.70 17.24 2.07
C ASP A 196 -4.35 16.88 3.54
N LYS A 197 -4.45 15.60 3.93
CA LYS A 197 -4.02 15.13 5.25
C LYS A 197 -2.53 14.78 5.34
N MET A 198 -1.86 14.55 4.21
CA MET A 198 -0.46 14.12 4.16
C MET A 198 0.53 15.27 3.95
N PHE A 199 0.11 16.36 3.29
CA PHE A 199 0.95 17.48 2.88
C PHE A 199 0.38 18.81 3.35
#